data_AF-A0A7X8QP53-F1
#
_entry.id   AF-A0A7X8QP53-F1
#
_cell.length_a   1.000
_cell.length_b   1.000
_cell.length_c   1.000
_cell.angle_alpha   90.00
_cell.angle_beta   90.00
_cell.angle_gamma   90.00
#
_symmetry.space_group_name_H-M   'P 1'
#
loop_
_entity.id
_entity.type
_entity.pdbx_description
1 polymer ?
#
loop_
_entity_poly.entity_id
_entity_poly.type
_entity_poly.pdbx_seq_one_letter_code
_entity_poly.pdbx_strand_id
1 'polypeptide(L)'
;MYQLLATDGRAKRGEFHTPHGVIQTPVFMNVGTLAAIKGAVSTQDLKQIKCQVALCNTYHLHVRPGEKVIQQLGGLHSFMVWDRPILTDSGGFQVFSLTALRKIQEEGVYFSSHVDGRKIFMGPEESMQIQSRLASTIAMAFDECPPYPATREYMEDSVARTTRWLQRCIKELKRLNTQEETINPKQMLFGINQGGTYKDIRVEHAKVISEFDLDGYA
;
A
#
# COMPACT_ATOMS: atom_id res chain seq x y z
N MET A 1 -13.27 1.04 10.40
CA MET A 1 -14.21 0.00 10.87
C MET A 1 -15.02 -0.52 9.68
N TYR A 2 -15.09 -1.84 9.48
CA TYR A 2 -15.87 -2.46 8.41
C TYR A 2 -17.23 -2.95 8.92
N GLN A 3 -18.31 -2.55 8.26
CA GLN A 3 -19.68 -2.97 8.56
C GLN A 3 -20.25 -3.79 7.40
N LEU A 4 -20.56 -5.05 7.64
CA LEU A 4 -21.26 -5.90 6.68
C LEU A 4 -22.75 -5.56 6.68
N LEU A 5 -23.31 -5.22 5.52
CA LEU A 5 -24.72 -4.85 5.36
C LEU A 5 -25.58 -5.98 4.83
N ALA A 6 -25.07 -6.73 3.84
CA ALA A 6 -25.78 -7.83 3.21
C ALA A 6 -24.81 -8.84 2.59
N THR A 7 -25.29 -10.07 2.42
CA THR A 7 -24.57 -11.14 1.74
C THR A 7 -25.46 -11.83 0.71
N ASP A 8 -24.84 -12.31 -0.36
CA ASP A 8 -25.44 -13.24 -1.32
C ASP A 8 -24.38 -14.30 -1.68
N GLY A 9 -24.53 -15.49 -1.12
CA GLY A 9 -23.47 -16.51 -1.15
C GLY A 9 -22.14 -15.99 -0.58
N ARG A 10 -21.11 -15.89 -1.44
CA ARG A 10 -19.79 -15.33 -1.06
C ARG A 10 -19.66 -13.82 -1.30
N ALA A 11 -20.62 -13.20 -1.99
CA ALA A 11 -20.61 -11.76 -2.22
C ALA A 11 -20.98 -11.02 -0.94
N LYS A 12 -20.30 -9.90 -0.68
CA LYS A 12 -20.50 -9.07 0.50
C LYS A 12 -20.74 -7.63 0.07
N ARG A 13 -21.80 -7.02 0.59
CA ARG A 13 -22.03 -5.58 0.56
C ARG A 13 -21.70 -5.03 1.95
N GLY A 14 -20.86 -4.01 2.02
CA GLY A 14 -20.50 -3.40 3.30
C GLY A 14 -19.99 -1.99 3.18
N GLU A 15 -19.78 -1.35 4.33
CA GLU A 15 -19.22 -0.02 4.45
C GLU A 15 -17.87 -0.09 5.17
N PHE A 16 -16.87 0.57 4.62
CA PHE A 16 -15.57 0.72 5.27
C PHE A 16 -15.37 2.18 5.69
N HIS A 17 -15.46 2.40 7.00
CA HIS A 17 -15.33 3.71 7.62
C HIS A 17 -13.86 4.04 7.86
N THR A 18 -13.40 5.14 7.28
CA THR A 18 -12.01 5.61 7.34
C THR A 18 -11.93 7.06 7.83
N PRO A 19 -10.75 7.57 8.21
CA PRO A 19 -10.58 8.98 8.62
C PRO A 19 -10.95 10.00 7.54
N HIS A 20 -10.96 9.60 6.26
CA HIS A 20 -11.21 10.50 5.12
C HIS A 20 -12.57 10.24 4.45
N GLY A 21 -13.44 9.42 5.05
CA GLY A 21 -14.78 9.14 4.56
C GLY A 21 -15.14 7.66 4.52
N VAL A 22 -16.36 7.37 4.06
CA VAL A 22 -16.90 6.00 3.97
C VAL A 22 -16.73 5.46 2.54
N ILE A 23 -16.22 4.24 2.43
CA ILE A 23 -16.10 3.50 1.18
C ILE A 23 -17.19 2.42 1.15
N GLN A 24 -18.00 2.38 0.10
CA GLN A 24 -18.98 1.30 -0.12
C GLN A 24 -18.28 0.14 -0.82
N THR A 25 -18.47 -1.09 -0.33
CA THR A 25 -17.85 -2.31 -0.88
C THR A 25 -18.92 -3.22 -1.51
N PRO A 26 -18.65 -3.87 -2.65
CA PRO A 26 -17.39 -3.88 -3.41
C PRO A 26 -17.06 -2.53 -4.06
N VAL A 27 -15.76 -2.19 -4.14
CA VAL A 27 -15.27 -0.92 -4.68
C VAL A 27 -14.23 -1.14 -5.76
N PHE A 28 -14.18 -0.24 -6.73
CA PHE A 28 -13.08 -0.13 -7.68
C PHE A 28 -12.25 1.12 -7.34
N MET A 29 -10.92 0.97 -7.30
CA MET A 29 -9.99 2.06 -7.02
C MET A 29 -9.37 2.58 -8.32
N ASN A 30 -9.59 3.85 -8.64
CA ASN A 30 -8.92 4.48 -9.76
C ASN A 30 -7.44 4.74 -9.42
N VAL A 31 -6.53 4.39 -10.33
CA VAL A 31 -5.08 4.43 -10.08
C VAL A 31 -4.46 5.75 -10.57
N GLY A 32 -3.92 6.53 -9.63
CA GLY A 32 -3.09 7.71 -9.88
C GLY A 32 -1.60 7.42 -9.73
N THR A 33 -0.85 7.36 -10.84
CA THR A 33 0.58 6.99 -10.80
C THR A 33 1.46 8.05 -10.14
N LEU A 34 1.21 9.34 -10.42
CA LEU A 34 2.00 10.49 -9.94
C LEU A 34 1.07 11.52 -9.30
N ALA A 35 0.19 11.07 -8.39
CA ALA A 35 -0.90 11.87 -7.83
C ALA A 35 -1.85 12.47 -8.89
N ALA A 36 -1.88 11.84 -10.06
CA ALA A 36 -2.73 12.19 -11.19
C ALA A 36 -3.14 10.93 -11.94
N ILE A 37 -4.38 10.91 -12.42
CA ILE A 37 -4.89 9.84 -13.29
C ILE A 37 -4.60 10.22 -14.73
N LYS A 38 -3.97 9.30 -15.47
CA LYS A 38 -3.62 9.53 -16.87
C LYS A 38 -4.89 9.69 -17.72
N GLY A 39 -4.83 10.58 -18.71
CA GLY A 39 -5.95 10.86 -19.61
C GLY A 39 -6.71 12.15 -19.31
N ALA A 40 -6.08 13.11 -18.63
CA ALA A 40 -6.66 14.42 -18.29
C ALA A 40 -7.91 14.36 -17.41
N VAL A 41 -8.01 13.33 -16.56
CA VAL A 41 -9.10 13.18 -15.59
C VAL A 41 -8.77 14.01 -14.34
N SER A 42 -9.57 15.02 -14.07
CA SER A 42 -9.48 15.85 -12.87
C SER A 42 -10.09 15.16 -11.65
N THR A 43 -9.83 15.68 -10.45
CA THR A 43 -10.52 15.19 -9.25
C THR A 43 -12.02 15.48 -9.28
N GLN A 44 -12.47 16.49 -10.03
CA GLN A 44 -13.89 16.73 -10.27
C GLN A 44 -14.53 15.61 -11.08
N ASP A 45 -13.85 15.14 -12.13
CA ASP A 45 -14.33 14.01 -12.94
C ASP A 45 -14.43 12.73 -12.09
N LEU A 46 -13.45 12.50 -11.21
CA LEU A 46 -13.51 11.38 -10.25
C LEU A 46 -14.72 11.45 -9.32
N LYS A 47 -15.05 12.66 -8.85
CA LYS A 47 -16.25 12.86 -8.03
C LYS A 47 -17.53 12.58 -8.81
N GLN A 48 -17.59 12.99 -10.08
CA GLN A 48 -18.74 12.76 -10.96
C GLN A 48 -18.98 11.27 -11.24
N ILE A 49 -17.92 10.49 -11.48
CA ILE A 49 -18.02 9.03 -11.64
C ILE A 49 -18.14 8.28 -10.31
N LYS A 50 -18.33 9.00 -9.20
CA LYS A 50 -18.53 8.44 -7.85
C LYS A 50 -17.35 7.60 -7.35
N CYS A 51 -16.12 7.93 -7.76
CA CYS A 51 -14.93 7.32 -7.17
C CYS A 51 -14.89 7.62 -5.66
N GLN A 52 -14.81 6.57 -4.84
CA GLN A 52 -14.81 6.71 -3.37
C GLN A 52 -13.41 6.59 -2.78
N VAL A 53 -12.48 5.95 -3.49
CA VAL A 53 -11.11 5.77 -3.05
C VAL A 53 -10.19 5.71 -4.27
N ALA A 54 -9.09 6.44 -4.22
CA ALA A 54 -8.06 6.41 -5.24
C ALA A 54 -6.87 5.57 -4.74
N LEU A 55 -6.18 4.90 -5.66
CA LEU A 55 -4.89 4.26 -5.39
C LEU A 55 -3.77 5.16 -5.91
N CYS A 56 -2.76 5.44 -5.09
CA CYS A 56 -1.58 6.20 -5.48
C CYS A 56 -0.31 5.36 -5.35
N ASN A 57 0.57 5.42 -6.35
CA ASN A 57 1.79 4.60 -6.36
C ASN A 57 2.93 5.27 -5.57
N THR A 58 3.30 4.66 -4.45
CA THR A 58 4.35 5.12 -3.54
C THR A 58 5.70 5.24 -4.23
N TYR A 59 6.08 4.25 -5.02
CA TYR A 59 7.38 4.24 -5.72
C TYR A 59 7.57 5.47 -6.61
N HIS A 60 6.58 5.79 -7.45
CA HIS A 60 6.70 6.91 -8.38
C HIS A 60 6.75 8.23 -7.64
N LEU A 61 5.89 8.40 -6.63
CA LEU A 61 5.85 9.60 -5.79
C LEU A 61 7.15 9.82 -5.00
N HIS A 62 7.76 8.74 -4.50
CA HIS A 62 9.05 8.77 -3.82
C HIS A 62 10.19 9.18 -4.77
N VAL A 63 10.20 8.64 -5.99
CA VAL A 63 11.21 9.00 -6.99
C VAL A 63 11.03 10.46 -7.43
N ARG A 64 9.79 10.88 -7.72
CA ARG A 64 9.46 12.24 -8.14
C ARG A 64 7.97 12.52 -7.92
N PRO A 65 7.57 13.59 -7.23
CA PRO A 65 8.38 14.74 -6.80
C PRO A 65 9.20 14.51 -5.52
N GLY A 66 9.00 13.39 -4.84
CA GLY A 66 9.55 13.12 -3.52
C GLY A 66 8.51 13.37 -2.43
N GLU A 67 8.42 12.43 -1.49
CA GLU A 67 7.46 12.45 -0.39
C GLU A 67 7.63 13.64 0.55
N LYS A 68 8.85 14.17 0.70
CA LYS A 68 9.12 15.37 1.52
C LYS A 68 8.47 16.61 0.92
N VAL A 69 8.49 16.74 -0.40
CA VAL A 69 7.83 17.86 -1.11
C VAL A 69 6.31 17.75 -0.92
N ILE A 70 5.76 16.54 -1.06
CA ILE A 70 4.33 16.29 -0.86
C ILE A 70 3.92 16.57 0.60
N GLN A 71 4.74 16.16 1.57
CA GLN A 71 4.51 16.46 2.99
C GLN A 71 4.48 17.96 3.26
N GLN A 72 5.43 18.72 2.72
CA GLN A 72 5.47 20.18 2.85
C GLN A 72 4.24 20.87 2.24
N LEU A 73 3.64 20.26 1.23
CA LEU A 73 2.41 20.74 0.59
C LEU A 73 1.13 20.21 1.26
N GLY A 74 1.24 19.59 2.45
CA GLY A 74 0.11 19.14 3.25
C GLY A 74 -0.40 17.74 2.92
N GLY A 75 0.46 16.88 2.35
CA GLY A 75 0.14 15.49 2.04
C GLY A 75 -0.58 15.30 0.69
N LEU A 76 -0.83 14.05 0.30
CA LEU A 76 -1.39 13.71 -1.01
C LEU A 76 -2.75 14.34 -1.26
N HIS A 77 -3.64 14.33 -0.26
CA HIS A 77 -4.98 14.90 -0.35
C HIS A 77 -4.93 16.37 -0.80
N SER A 78 -4.08 17.17 -0.15
CA SER A 78 -3.85 18.58 -0.50
C SER A 78 -3.16 18.72 -1.86
N PHE A 79 -2.11 17.93 -2.10
CA PHE A 79 -1.31 17.98 -3.32
C PHE A 79 -2.12 17.69 -4.59
N MET A 80 -3.06 16.76 -4.53
CA MET A 80 -3.89 16.36 -5.69
C MET A 80 -5.29 16.97 -5.69
N VAL A 81 -5.65 17.76 -4.67
CA VAL A 81 -7.01 18.31 -4.47
C VAL A 81 -8.07 17.20 -4.42
N TRP A 82 -7.82 16.21 -3.55
CA TRP A 82 -8.71 15.07 -3.30
C TRP A 82 -9.04 14.96 -1.82
N ASP A 83 -10.32 15.03 -1.50
CA ASP A 83 -10.87 15.10 -0.14
C ASP A 83 -11.53 13.78 0.30
N ARG A 84 -11.23 12.68 -0.40
CA ARG A 84 -11.75 11.34 -0.13
C ARG A 84 -10.59 10.37 0.12
N PRO A 85 -10.87 9.13 0.54
CA PRO A 85 -9.81 8.18 0.84
C PRO A 85 -8.79 7.96 -0.28
N ILE A 86 -7.53 7.74 0.13
CA ILE A 86 -6.41 7.34 -0.72
C ILE A 86 -5.79 6.08 -0.13
N LEU A 87 -5.63 5.04 -0.96
CA LEU A 87 -4.77 3.91 -0.67
C LEU A 87 -3.41 4.14 -1.34
N THR A 88 -2.32 3.98 -0.61
CA THR A 88 -0.98 3.90 -1.20
C THR A 88 -0.51 2.46 -1.20
N ASP A 89 0.04 2.02 -2.33
CA ASP A 89 0.74 0.73 -2.37
C ASP A 89 2.08 0.81 -1.62
N SER A 90 2.72 -0.34 -1.39
CA SER A 90 3.97 -0.38 -0.63
C SER A 90 5.20 0.01 -1.46
N GLY A 91 5.06 0.04 -2.79
CA GLY A 91 6.16 0.16 -3.76
C GLY A 91 6.86 -1.16 -4.10
N GLY A 92 6.58 -2.26 -3.37
CA GLY A 92 7.25 -3.56 -3.56
C GLY A 92 7.09 -4.12 -4.98
N PHE A 93 5.89 -4.03 -5.55
CA PHE A 93 5.61 -4.50 -6.91
C PHE A 93 6.33 -3.68 -8.00
N GLN A 94 6.48 -2.37 -7.84
CA GLN A 94 7.20 -1.53 -8.81
C GLN A 94 8.69 -1.82 -8.75
N VAL A 95 9.24 -2.04 -7.56
CA VAL A 95 10.64 -2.50 -7.41
C VAL A 95 10.84 -3.87 -8.08
N PHE A 96 9.85 -4.75 -7.98
CA PHE A 96 9.84 -6.04 -8.69
C PHE A 96 9.75 -5.88 -10.22
N SER A 97 8.88 -5.02 -10.73
CA SER A 97 8.56 -4.94 -12.17
C SER A 97 9.46 -4.00 -12.98
N LEU A 98 10.02 -2.95 -12.37
CA LEU A 98 10.74 -1.88 -13.08
C LEU A 98 12.26 -1.99 -13.00
N THR A 99 12.82 -2.87 -12.16
CA THR A 99 14.28 -2.93 -11.99
C THR A 99 14.80 -4.34 -12.24
N ALA A 100 15.44 -4.53 -13.40
CA ALA A 100 16.20 -5.74 -13.72
C ALA A 100 17.38 -5.96 -12.75
N LEU A 101 17.91 -4.88 -12.19
CA LEU A 101 18.98 -4.87 -11.20
C LEU A 101 18.41 -4.57 -9.80
N ARG A 102 17.74 -5.56 -9.20
CA ARG A 102 17.34 -5.50 -7.79
C ARG A 102 18.11 -6.51 -6.96
N LYS A 103 18.45 -6.15 -5.73
CA LYS A 103 19.00 -7.06 -4.73
C LYS A 103 18.06 -7.09 -3.53
N ILE A 104 17.37 -8.21 -3.35
CA ILE A 104 16.51 -8.47 -2.20
C ILE A 104 17.39 -9.00 -1.07
N GLN A 105 17.29 -8.41 0.10
CA GLN A 105 17.94 -8.83 1.34
C GLN A 105 16.90 -8.80 2.48
N GLU A 106 17.26 -9.28 3.67
CA GLU A 106 16.31 -9.32 4.79
C GLU A 106 15.92 -7.91 5.27
N GLU A 107 16.84 -6.94 5.17
CA GLU A 107 16.58 -5.56 5.53
C GLU A 107 15.59 -4.86 4.58
N GLY A 108 15.54 -5.27 3.30
CA GLY A 108 14.73 -4.64 2.26
C GLY A 108 15.29 -4.89 0.85
N VAL A 109 15.03 -3.96 -0.07
CA VAL A 109 15.43 -4.09 -1.47
C VAL A 109 16.25 -2.88 -1.93
N TYR A 110 17.36 -3.18 -2.60
CA TYR A 110 18.18 -2.18 -3.28
C TYR A 110 17.89 -2.21 -4.77
N PHE A 111 17.67 -1.03 -5.37
CA PHE A 111 17.38 -0.88 -6.80
C PHE A 111 17.87 0.47 -7.32
N SER A 112 17.89 0.62 -8.64
CA SER A 112 18.17 1.91 -9.30
C SER A 112 16.87 2.58 -9.74
N SER A 113 16.80 3.89 -9.53
CA SER A 113 15.73 4.74 -10.05
C SER A 113 15.65 4.65 -11.58
N HIS A 114 14.43 4.46 -12.11
CA HIS A 114 14.17 4.48 -13.55
C HIS A 114 14.27 5.88 -14.18
N VAL A 115 14.34 6.94 -13.36
CA VAL A 115 14.36 8.33 -13.84
C VAL A 115 15.79 8.84 -14.03
N ASP A 116 16.67 8.57 -13.07
CA ASP A 116 18.01 9.17 -12.98
C ASP A 116 19.11 8.15 -12.62
N GLY A 117 18.78 6.87 -12.45
CA GLY A 117 19.74 5.80 -12.19
C GLY A 117 20.29 5.73 -10.76
N ARG A 118 19.94 6.69 -9.88
CA ARG A 118 20.43 6.71 -8.49
C ARG A 118 20.03 5.45 -7.75
N LYS A 119 20.92 4.95 -6.89
CA LYS A 119 20.63 3.78 -6.03
C LYS A 119 19.68 4.19 -4.90
N ILE A 120 18.63 3.42 -4.73
CA ILE A 120 17.60 3.60 -3.71
C ILE A 120 17.52 2.32 -2.89
N PHE A 121 17.32 2.48 -1.58
CA PHE A 121 16.96 1.41 -0.66
C PHE A 121 15.51 1.59 -0.23
N MET A 122 14.76 0.50 -0.19
CA MET A 122 13.39 0.48 0.32
C MET A 122 13.18 -0.80 1.13
N GLY A 123 12.97 -0.64 2.43
CA GLY A 123 12.55 -1.69 3.34
C GLY A 123 11.18 -1.39 3.95
N PRO A 124 10.74 -2.25 4.90
CA PRO A 124 9.49 -2.08 5.64
C PRO A 124 9.33 -0.71 6.29
N GLU A 125 10.37 -0.23 6.99
CA GLU A 125 10.35 1.06 7.69
C GLU A 125 10.33 2.23 6.71
N GLU A 126 11.16 2.19 5.66
CA GLU A 126 11.19 3.25 4.64
C GLU A 126 9.85 3.36 3.92
N SER A 127 9.23 2.23 3.56
CA SER A 127 7.91 2.22 2.92
C SER A 127 6.85 2.87 3.83
N MET A 128 6.82 2.54 5.12
CA MET A 128 5.89 3.16 6.07
C MET A 128 6.15 4.66 6.26
N GLN A 129 7.42 5.06 6.36
CA GLN A 129 7.79 6.47 6.47
C GLN A 129 7.38 7.28 5.24
N ILE A 130 7.57 6.72 4.04
CA ILE A 130 7.13 7.35 2.80
C ILE A 130 5.60 7.49 2.80
N GLN A 131 4.86 6.40 3.05
CA GLN A 131 3.40 6.41 3.04
C GLN A 131 2.80 7.34 4.11
N SER A 132 3.44 7.45 5.29
CA SER A 132 3.05 8.39 6.34
C SER A 132 3.27 9.85 5.93
N ARG A 133 4.40 10.18 5.28
CA ARG A 133 4.65 11.53 4.72
C ARG A 133 3.68 11.88 3.59
N LEU A 134 3.32 10.89 2.76
CA LEU A 134 2.28 11.01 1.75
C LEU A 134 0.89 11.20 2.38
N ALA A 135 0.71 10.83 3.65
CA ALA A 135 -0.52 11.00 4.41
C ALA A 135 -1.74 10.32 3.77
N SER A 136 -1.54 9.13 3.19
CA SER A 136 -2.65 8.34 2.64
C SER A 136 -3.59 7.87 3.75
N THR A 137 -4.81 7.48 3.37
CA THR A 137 -5.79 6.93 4.31
C THR A 137 -5.44 5.50 4.70
N ILE A 138 -5.04 4.69 3.72
CA ILE A 138 -4.69 3.28 3.87
C ILE A 138 -3.30 3.08 3.30
N ALA A 139 -2.38 2.58 4.13
CA ALA A 139 -1.06 2.15 3.72
C ALA A 139 -1.06 0.63 3.50
N MET A 140 -0.38 0.19 2.44
CA MET A 140 -0.10 -1.23 2.23
C MET A 140 1.22 -1.61 2.87
N ALA A 141 1.26 -2.71 3.62
CA ALA A 141 2.50 -3.24 4.17
C ALA A 141 3.50 -3.59 3.07
N PHE A 142 4.80 -3.40 3.36
CA PHE A 142 5.86 -3.80 2.44
C PHE A 142 5.97 -5.31 2.40
N ASP A 143 5.94 -5.88 1.19
CA ASP A 143 5.97 -7.30 0.94
C ASP A 143 7.00 -7.63 -0.14
N GLU A 144 7.37 -8.90 -0.21
CA GLU A 144 8.06 -9.42 -1.38
C GLU A 144 7.02 -10.00 -2.33
N CYS A 145 7.06 -9.59 -3.59
CA CYS A 145 6.27 -10.19 -4.66
C CYS A 145 7.11 -11.29 -5.37
N PRO A 146 6.81 -12.58 -5.17
CA PRO A 146 7.52 -13.66 -5.86
C PRO A 146 7.26 -13.63 -7.36
N PRO A 147 8.23 -14.05 -8.20
CA PRO A 147 7.97 -14.25 -9.62
C PRO A 147 6.96 -15.38 -9.84
N TYR A 148 6.35 -15.37 -11.04
CA TYR A 148 5.53 -16.48 -11.50
C TYR A 148 6.10 -17.04 -12.82
N PRO A 149 6.41 -18.35 -12.90
CA PRO A 149 6.33 -19.35 -11.83
C PRO A 149 7.45 -19.22 -10.78
N ALA A 150 7.23 -19.77 -9.58
CA ALA A 150 8.22 -19.91 -8.52
C ALA A 150 8.19 -21.32 -7.90
N THR A 151 9.34 -21.79 -7.43
CA THR A 151 9.44 -23.04 -6.68
C THR A 151 8.70 -22.91 -5.34
N ARG A 152 8.28 -24.04 -4.77
CA ARG A 152 7.62 -24.07 -3.46
C ARG A 152 8.53 -23.51 -2.37
N GLU A 153 9.80 -23.91 -2.37
CA GLU A 153 10.83 -23.44 -1.43
C GLU A 153 10.97 -21.90 -1.47
N TYR A 154 11.13 -21.31 -2.67
CA TYR A 154 11.20 -19.85 -2.80
C TYR A 154 9.93 -19.17 -2.28
N MET A 155 8.77 -19.78 -2.51
CA MET A 155 7.50 -19.23 -2.04
C MET A 155 7.42 -19.26 -0.50
N GLU A 156 7.83 -20.35 0.14
CA GLU A 156 7.86 -20.48 1.60
C GLU A 156 8.81 -19.44 2.23
N ASP A 157 10.01 -19.27 1.66
CA ASP A 157 10.97 -18.26 2.11
C ASP A 157 10.43 -16.82 1.96
N SER A 158 9.78 -16.54 0.84
CA SER A 158 9.21 -15.22 0.55
C SER A 158 8.02 -14.88 1.46
N VAL A 159 7.18 -15.88 1.74
CA VAL A 159 6.07 -15.74 2.70
C VAL A 159 6.60 -15.50 4.11
N ALA A 160 7.63 -16.24 4.52
CA ALA A 160 8.26 -16.04 5.83
C ALA A 160 8.88 -14.64 5.94
N ARG A 161 9.55 -14.15 4.88
CA ARG A 161 10.08 -12.77 4.82
C ARG A 161 8.97 -11.73 4.89
N THR A 162 7.91 -11.89 4.09
CA THR A 162 6.74 -11.00 4.09
C THR A 162 6.10 -10.91 5.47
N THR A 163 6.02 -12.02 6.21
CA THR A 163 5.51 -12.04 7.58
C THR A 163 6.39 -11.20 8.53
N ARG A 164 7.72 -11.36 8.46
CA ARG A 164 8.66 -10.57 9.28
C ARG A 164 8.63 -9.08 8.92
N TRP A 165 8.48 -8.76 7.63
CA TRP A 165 8.34 -7.39 7.14
C TRP A 165 7.02 -6.76 7.59
N LEU A 166 5.92 -7.50 7.59
CA LEU A 166 4.64 -7.02 8.12
C LEU A 166 4.76 -6.61 9.59
N GLN A 167 5.42 -7.40 10.44
CA GLN A 167 5.66 -7.04 11.84
C GLN A 167 6.42 -5.72 12.00
N ARG A 168 7.43 -5.49 11.14
CA ARG A 168 8.19 -4.24 11.08
C ARG A 168 7.31 -3.07 10.64
N CYS A 169 6.47 -3.26 9.61
CA CYS A 169 5.53 -2.24 9.16
C CYS A 169 4.52 -1.85 10.26
N ILE A 170 3.95 -2.82 10.97
CA ILE A 170 3.02 -2.58 12.09
C ILE A 170 3.70 -1.72 13.16
N LYS A 171 4.91 -2.11 13.58
CA LYS A 171 5.67 -1.39 14.61
C LYS A 171 5.97 0.04 14.18
N GLU A 172 6.44 0.23 12.95
CA GLU A 172 6.82 1.54 12.45
C GLU A 172 5.60 2.45 12.26
N LEU A 173 4.51 1.96 11.67
CA LEU A 173 3.30 2.77 11.51
C LEU A 173 2.72 3.19 12.86
N LYS A 174 2.71 2.28 13.85
CA LYS A 174 2.26 2.59 15.21
C LYS A 174 3.09 3.72 15.83
N ARG A 175 4.41 3.73 15.59
CA ARG A 175 5.30 4.82 16.02
C ARG A 175 4.97 6.12 15.28
N LEU A 176 4.88 6.09 13.95
CA LEU A 176 4.60 7.26 13.11
C LEU A 176 3.26 7.92 13.46
N ASN A 177 2.22 7.14 13.71
CA ASN A 177 0.89 7.64 14.09
C ASN A 177 0.85 8.38 15.45
N THR A 178 1.91 8.28 16.26
CA THR A 178 2.03 9.02 17.54
C THR A 178 2.84 10.31 17.44
N GLN A 179 3.45 10.58 16.29
CA GLN A 179 4.30 11.76 16.12
C GLN A 179 3.48 13.01 15.83
N GLU A 180 3.89 14.15 16.39
CA GLU A 180 3.19 15.44 16.23
C GLU A 180 3.25 15.95 14.78
N GLU A 181 4.33 15.66 14.06
CA GLU A 181 4.53 16.07 12.66
C GLU A 181 3.74 15.22 11.65
N THR A 182 3.07 14.15 12.09
CA THR A 182 2.34 13.24 11.21
C THR A 182 1.02 13.85 10.77
N ILE A 183 0.89 14.08 9.46
CA ILE A 183 -0.31 14.71 8.86
C ILE A 183 -1.57 13.85 9.07
N ASN A 184 -1.45 12.52 8.95
CA ASN A 184 -2.55 11.59 9.22
C ASN A 184 -2.17 10.61 10.35
N PRO A 185 -2.46 10.94 11.63
CA PRO A 185 -2.14 10.07 12.77
C PRO A 185 -3.07 8.86 12.88
N LYS A 186 -4.07 8.74 11.99
CA LYS A 186 -5.03 7.63 11.94
C LYS A 186 -4.85 6.81 10.66
N GLN A 187 -3.67 6.83 10.05
CA GLN A 187 -3.38 6.04 8.87
C GLN A 187 -3.57 4.54 9.19
N MET A 188 -4.34 3.88 8.33
CA MET A 188 -4.73 2.47 8.47
C MET A 188 -3.69 1.58 7.76
N LEU A 189 -3.54 0.31 8.18
CA LEU A 189 -2.59 -0.63 7.58
C LEU A 189 -3.28 -1.86 7.02
N PHE A 190 -3.01 -2.18 5.76
CA PHE A 190 -3.44 -3.44 5.15
C PHE A 190 -2.27 -4.39 4.99
N GLY A 191 -2.43 -5.62 5.48
CA GLY A 191 -1.48 -6.71 5.27
C GLY A 191 -1.71 -7.41 3.93
N ILE A 192 -0.68 -8.03 3.37
CA ILE A 192 -0.75 -8.70 2.06
C ILE A 192 -0.58 -10.20 2.26
N ASN A 193 -1.59 -10.98 1.88
CA ASN A 193 -1.46 -12.43 1.83
C ASN A 193 -0.61 -12.85 0.62
N GLN A 194 0.46 -13.59 0.87
CA GLN A 194 1.31 -14.26 -0.12
C GLN A 194 1.08 -15.78 -0.17
N GLY A 195 1.79 -16.46 -1.08
CA GLY A 195 1.71 -17.93 -1.26
C GLY A 195 1.53 -18.38 -2.71
N GLY A 196 1.51 -17.43 -3.67
CA GLY A 196 1.47 -17.74 -5.10
C GLY A 196 0.26 -18.61 -5.47
N THR A 197 0.50 -19.69 -6.22
CA THR A 197 -0.49 -20.70 -6.62
C THR A 197 -0.60 -21.87 -5.65
N TYR A 198 0.18 -21.89 -4.56
CA TYR A 198 0.17 -22.97 -3.56
C TYR A 198 -0.94 -22.71 -2.53
N LYS A 199 -2.02 -23.49 -2.63
CA LYS A 199 -3.22 -23.33 -1.81
C LYS A 199 -2.93 -23.48 -0.31
N ASP A 200 -2.13 -24.46 0.07
CA ASP A 200 -1.71 -24.73 1.44
C ASP A 200 -0.96 -23.53 2.04
N ILE A 201 0.02 -22.99 1.30
CA ILE A 201 0.80 -21.82 1.73
C ILE A 201 -0.10 -20.59 1.88
N ARG A 202 -0.99 -20.33 0.91
CA ARG A 202 -1.96 -19.22 0.95
C ARG A 202 -2.89 -19.26 2.15
N VAL A 203 -3.37 -20.46 2.51
CA VAL A 203 -4.26 -20.66 3.66
C VAL A 203 -3.51 -20.46 4.96
N GLU A 204 -2.29 -21.00 5.06
CA GLU A 204 -1.50 -20.89 6.29
C GLU A 204 -1.06 -19.46 6.55
N HIS A 205 -0.57 -18.76 5.53
CA HIS A 205 -0.18 -17.38 5.68
C HIS A 205 -1.38 -16.46 6.00
N ALA A 206 -2.56 -16.73 5.44
CA ALA A 206 -3.78 -16.01 5.80
C ALA A 206 -4.14 -16.15 7.30
N LYS A 207 -3.96 -17.34 7.89
CA LYS A 207 -4.16 -17.54 9.33
C LYS A 207 -3.15 -16.72 10.13
N VAL A 208 -1.87 -16.82 9.79
CA VAL A 208 -0.79 -16.10 10.48
C VAL A 208 -1.05 -14.59 10.46
N ILE A 209 -1.35 -14.00 9.30
CA ILE A 209 -1.53 -12.55 9.24
C ILE A 209 -2.83 -12.08 9.92
N SER A 210 -3.84 -12.96 10.03
CA SER A 210 -5.09 -12.64 10.73
C SER A 210 -4.90 -12.43 12.23
N GLU A 211 -3.84 -13.00 12.83
CA GLU A 211 -3.51 -12.82 14.24
C GLU A 211 -3.02 -11.41 14.57
N PHE A 212 -2.61 -10.62 13.58
CA PHE A 212 -2.17 -9.23 13.77
C PHE A 212 -3.31 -8.21 13.89
N ASP A 213 -4.57 -8.62 13.67
CA ASP A 213 -5.77 -7.76 13.79
C ASP A 213 -5.62 -6.40 13.06
N LEU A 214 -5.30 -6.48 11.77
CA LEU A 214 -5.09 -5.31 10.91
C LEU A 214 -6.40 -4.70 10.44
N ASP A 215 -6.33 -3.45 9.97
CA ASP A 215 -7.49 -2.74 9.41
C ASP A 215 -8.07 -3.41 8.16
N GLY A 216 -7.25 -4.19 7.45
CA GLY A 216 -7.66 -4.97 6.29
C GLY A 216 -6.56 -5.89 5.76
N TYR A 217 -6.95 -6.73 4.79
CA TYR A 217 -6.12 -7.77 4.21
C TYR A 217 -6.32 -7.83 2.70
N ALA A 218 -5.21 -7.88 1.95
CA ALA A 218 -5.17 -8.00 0.50
C ALA A 218 -4.77 -9.41 0.05
#